data_AF-A0A3D5XRD6-F1
#
_entry.id   AF-A0A3D5XRD6-F1
#
_cell.length_a   1.000
_cell.length_b   1.000
_cell.length_c   1.000
_cell.angle_alpha   90.00
_cell.angle_beta   90.00
_cell.angle_gamma   90.00
#
_symmetry.space_group_name_H-M   'P 1'
#
loop_
_entity.id
_entity.type
_entity.pdbx_description
1 polymer ?
#
loop_
_entity_poly.entity_id
_entity_poly.type
_entity_poly.pdbx_seq_one_letter_code
_entity_poly.pdbx_strand_id
1 'polypeptide(L)'
;MSNIYEQRFFSALKDTFIGHPIKGKSGYVNLMDIKAQYFAEIEPYIKKEIDKQIESKYREELFEKLFNFFDCYLNETGTVFFANSQIHKNLYEKVYSDRDDVALFWKTQKL
;
A
#
# COMPACT_ATOMS: atom_id res chain seq x y z
N MET A 1 -21.99 2.47 4.10
CA MET A 1 -21.23 3.13 3.02
C MET A 1 -20.05 2.22 2.70
N SER A 2 -19.88 1.83 1.43
CA SER A 2 -18.76 0.99 1.02
C SER A 2 -17.48 1.83 1.08
N ASN A 3 -16.58 1.52 2.01
CA ASN A 3 -15.33 2.25 2.17
C ASN A 3 -14.35 1.81 1.06
N ILE A 4 -14.25 2.61 0.01
CA ILE A 4 -13.51 2.27 -1.22
C ILE A 4 -12.02 2.01 -0.91
N TYR A 5 -11.44 2.79 0.01
CA TYR A 5 -10.04 2.64 0.40
C TYR A 5 -9.78 1.38 1.22
N GLU A 6 -10.71 1.00 2.10
CA GLU A 6 -10.64 -0.27 2.85
C GLU A 6 -10.59 -1.46 1.88
N GLN A 7 -11.49 -1.49 0.90
CA GLN A 7 -11.52 -2.54 -0.13
C GLN A 7 -10.23 -2.58 -0.94
N ARG A 8 -9.72 -1.42 -1.37
CA ARG A 8 -8.46 -1.32 -2.12
C ARG A 8 -7.27 -1.80 -1.30
N PHE A 9 -7.20 -1.44 -0.02
CA PHE A 9 -6.16 -1.87 0.88
C PHE A 9 -6.14 -3.39 1.04
N PHE A 10 -7.29 -4.01 1.37
CA PHE A 10 -7.33 -5.46 1.55
C PHE A 10 -7.10 -6.23 0.25
N SER A 11 -7.54 -5.69 -0.90
CA SER A 11 -7.20 -6.26 -2.21
C SER A 11 -5.70 -6.23 -2.45
N ALA A 12 -5.06 -5.06 -2.28
CA ALA A 12 -3.62 -4.92 -2.45
C ALA A 12 -2.84 -5.84 -1.50
N LEU A 13 -3.24 -5.90 -0.23
CA LEU A 13 -2.64 -6.79 0.76
C LEU A 13 -2.75 -8.26 0.35
N LYS A 14 -3.92 -8.69 -0.14
CA LYS A 14 -4.15 -10.06 -0.62
C LYS A 14 -3.32 -10.38 -1.85
N ASP A 15 -3.27 -9.47 -2.82
CA ASP A 15 -2.50 -9.64 -4.06
C ASP A 15 -1.00 -9.71 -3.75
N THR A 16 -0.51 -8.89 -2.84
CA THR A 16 0.87 -8.93 -2.36
C THR A 16 1.20 -10.22 -1.62
N PHE A 17 0.31 -10.70 -0.74
CA PHE A 17 0.60 -11.84 0.10
C PHE A 17 0.37 -13.18 -0.60
N ILE A 18 -0.75 -13.36 -1.30
CA ILE A 18 -1.09 -14.64 -1.96
C ILE A 18 -0.58 -14.65 -3.41
N GLY A 19 -0.69 -13.53 -4.11
CA GLY A 19 -0.46 -13.46 -5.55
C GLY A 19 -1.54 -14.20 -6.34
N HIS A 20 -1.16 -14.76 -7.49
CA HIS A 20 -2.08 -15.50 -8.36
C HIS A 20 -2.21 -16.96 -7.94
N PRO A 21 -3.43 -17.53 -7.92
CA PRO A 21 -3.63 -18.94 -7.60
C PRO A 21 -3.02 -19.83 -8.69
N ILE A 22 -2.17 -20.77 -8.27
CA ILE A 22 -1.46 -21.68 -9.16
C ILE A 22 -2.12 -23.06 -9.08
N LYS A 23 -2.43 -23.67 -10.22
CA LYS A 23 -3.04 -25.00 -10.30
C LYS A 23 -1.98 -26.04 -10.66
N GLY A 24 -1.92 -27.15 -9.92
CA GLY A 24 -1.04 -28.28 -10.25
C GLY A 24 -0.85 -29.24 -9.08
N LYS A 25 -0.05 -30.29 -9.29
CA LYS A 25 0.41 -31.20 -8.23
C LYS A 25 1.93 -31.06 -8.08
N SER A 26 2.36 -30.21 -7.16
CA SER A 26 3.77 -29.99 -6.84
C SER A 26 3.89 -29.47 -5.40
N GLY A 27 5.03 -29.71 -4.74
CA GLY A 27 5.29 -29.18 -3.40
C GLY A 27 5.17 -27.66 -3.32
N TYR A 28 5.53 -26.94 -4.38
CA TYR A 28 5.36 -25.49 -4.46
C TYR A 28 3.88 -25.07 -4.42
N VAL A 29 2.99 -25.80 -5.09
CA VAL A 29 1.54 -25.51 -5.08
C VAL A 29 0.98 -25.70 -3.67
N ASN A 30 1.37 -26.78 -2.99
CA ASN A 30 0.96 -27.02 -1.60
C ASN A 30 1.42 -25.88 -0.66
N LEU A 31 2.63 -25.35 -0.86
CA LEU A 31 3.12 -24.21 -0.07
C LEU A 31 2.29 -22.94 -0.33
N MET A 32 1.92 -22.67 -1.57
CA MET A 32 1.06 -21.54 -1.91
C MET A 32 -0.35 -21.70 -1.31
N ASP A 33 -0.89 -22.92 -1.30
CA ASP A 33 -2.19 -23.21 -0.67
C ASP A 33 -2.15 -22.99 0.84
N ILE A 34 -1.11 -23.46 1.53
CA ILE A 34 -0.90 -23.21 2.97
C ILE A 34 -0.76 -21.71 3.24
N LYS A 35 -0.01 -20.99 2.40
CA LYS A 35 0.13 -19.53 2.51
C LYS A 35 -1.22 -18.82 2.35
N ALA A 36 -2.05 -19.24 1.42
CA ALA A 36 -3.38 -18.69 1.20
C ALA A 36 -4.33 -18.98 2.37
N GLN A 37 -4.29 -20.20 2.92
CA GLN A 37 -5.06 -20.56 4.11
C GLN A 37 -4.66 -19.73 5.33
N TYR A 38 -3.35 -19.56 5.55
CA TYR A 38 -2.84 -18.71 6.61
C TYR A 38 -3.32 -17.25 6.47
N PHE A 39 -3.32 -16.71 5.24
CA PHE A 39 -3.83 -15.35 5.01
C PHE A 39 -5.33 -15.22 5.34
N ALA A 40 -6.13 -16.24 5.03
CA ALA A 40 -7.56 -16.26 5.34
C ALA A 40 -7.84 -16.17 6.85
N GLU A 41 -6.92 -16.61 7.71
CA GLU A 41 -7.00 -16.46 9.17
C GLU A 41 -6.48 -15.09 9.63
N ILE A 42 -5.47 -14.54 8.96
CA ILE A 42 -4.85 -13.25 9.31
C ILE A 42 -5.71 -12.04 8.92
N GLU A 43 -6.34 -12.07 7.74
CA GLU A 43 -7.20 -10.97 7.28
C GLU A 43 -8.27 -10.55 8.30
N PRO A 44 -9.10 -11.46 8.88
CA PRO A 44 -10.07 -11.09 9.90
C PRO A 44 -9.42 -10.65 11.21
N TYR A 45 -8.23 -11.16 11.55
CA TYR A 45 -7.48 -10.72 12.72
C TYR A 45 -7.06 -9.25 12.59
N ILE A 46 -6.47 -8.86 11.45
CA ILE A 46 -6.09 -7.47 11.16
C ILE A 46 -7.32 -6.57 11.26
N LYS A 47 -8.43 -6.97 10.62
CA LYS A 47 -9.67 -6.20 10.64
C LYS A 47 -10.18 -5.97 12.06
N LYS A 48 -10.19 -7.02 12.89
CA LYS A 48 -10.62 -6.94 14.29
C LYS A 48 -9.72 -6.02 15.13
N GLU A 49 -8.41 -6.05 14.89
CA GLU A 49 -7.48 -5.21 15.63
C GLU A 49 -7.63 -3.73 15.25
N ILE A 50 -7.86 -3.42 13.97
CA ILE A 50 -8.19 -2.08 13.50
C ILE A 50 -9.51 -1.61 14.13
N ASP A 51 -10.55 -2.45 14.12
CA ASP A 51 -11.86 -2.13 14.71
C ASP A 51 -11.76 -1.83 16.22
N LYS A 52 -10.80 -2.45 16.92
CA LYS A 52 -10.56 -2.26 18.35
C LYS A 52 -9.76 -0.99 18.66
N GLN A 53 -8.75 -0.68 17.86
CA GLN A 53 -7.84 0.43 18.13
C GLN A 53 -8.30 1.76 17.54
N ILE A 54 -9.14 1.75 16.51
CA ILE A 54 -9.45 2.92 15.69
C ILE A 54 -10.92 3.27 15.80
N GLU A 55 -11.19 4.51 16.21
CA GLU A 55 -12.56 5.04 16.21
C GLU A 55 -13.13 5.08 14.78
N SER A 56 -14.42 4.78 14.63
CA SER A 56 -15.08 4.70 13.31
C SER A 56 -14.93 5.97 12.47
N LYS A 57 -14.77 7.14 13.10
CA LYS A 57 -14.57 8.43 12.42
C LYS A 57 -13.22 8.56 11.69
N TYR A 58 -12.18 7.83 12.12
CA TYR A 58 -10.84 7.87 11.51
C TYR A 58 -10.59 6.69 10.56
N ARG A 59 -11.54 5.77 10.43
CA ARG A 59 -11.37 4.53 9.67
C ARG A 59 -11.01 4.81 8.21
N GLU A 60 -11.71 5.73 7.56
CA GLU A 60 -11.49 6.05 6.15
C GLU A 60 -10.12 6.70 5.92
N GLU A 61 -9.76 7.69 6.74
CA GLU A 61 -8.45 8.35 6.69
C GLU A 61 -7.30 7.35 6.91
N LEU A 62 -7.48 6.40 7.82
CA LEU A 62 -6.50 5.34 8.05
C LEU A 62 -6.29 4.49 6.79
N PHE A 63 -7.37 3.99 6.19
CA PHE A 63 -7.24 3.14 4.99
C PHE A 63 -6.72 3.92 3.78
N GLU A 64 -7.05 5.20 3.65
CA GLU A 64 -6.44 6.06 2.64
C GLU A 64 -4.92 6.16 2.83
N LYS A 65 -4.46 6.43 4.06
CA LYS A 65 -3.02 6.51 4.38
C LYS A 65 -2.31 5.18 4.19
N LEU A 66 -2.91 4.07 4.62
CA LEU A 66 -2.35 2.73 4.44
C LEU A 66 -2.26 2.36 2.95
N PHE A 67 -3.31 2.63 2.18
CA PHE A 67 -3.29 2.39 0.74
C PHE A 67 -2.20 3.21 0.04
N ASN A 68 -2.10 4.51 0.36
CA ASN A 68 -1.07 5.38 -0.18
C ASN A 68 0.35 4.92 0.21
N PHE A 69 0.53 4.40 1.43
CA PHE A 69 1.79 3.80 1.85
C PHE A 69 2.13 2.56 1.01
N PHE A 70 1.18 1.65 0.83
CA PHE A 70 1.37 0.44 0.02
C PHE A 70 1.75 0.80 -1.42
N ASP A 71 1.07 1.77 -2.04
CA ASP A 71 1.37 2.26 -3.39
C ASP A 71 2.76 2.90 -3.52
N CYS A 72 3.18 3.66 -2.51
CA CYS A 72 4.44 4.40 -2.56
C CYS A 72 5.66 3.54 -2.24
N TYR A 73 5.51 2.55 -1.36
CA TYR A 73 6.62 1.85 -0.73
C TYR A 73 6.66 0.36 -0.98
N LEU A 74 5.60 -0.29 -1.48
CA LEU A 74 5.64 -1.71 -1.78
C LEU A 74 5.65 -1.92 -3.29
N ASN A 75 6.48 -2.85 -3.75
CA ASN A 75 6.42 -3.35 -5.13
C ASN A 75 5.40 -4.49 -5.24
N GLU A 76 5.24 -5.04 -6.45
CA GLU A 76 4.30 -6.14 -6.73
C GLU A 76 4.52 -7.39 -5.85
N THR A 77 5.74 -7.60 -5.34
CA THR A 77 6.07 -8.74 -4.47
C THR A 77 5.97 -8.41 -2.98
N GLY A 78 5.59 -7.19 -2.60
CA GLY A 78 5.48 -6.76 -1.20
C GLY A 78 6.78 -6.39 -0.53
N THR A 79 7.86 -6.26 -1.30
CA THR A 79 9.15 -5.81 -0.79
C THR A 79 9.15 -4.29 -0.74
N VAL A 80 9.76 -3.73 0.32
CA VAL A 80 9.94 -2.29 0.44
C VAL A 80 10.79 -1.78 -0.73
N PHE A 81 10.21 -0.89 -1.53
CA PHE A 81 10.79 -0.34 -2.74
C PHE A 81 10.59 1.18 -2.77
N PHE A 82 11.69 1.93 -2.79
CA PHE A 82 11.67 3.39 -2.66
C PHE A 82 11.52 4.13 -4.00
N ALA A 83 11.40 3.42 -5.12
CA ALA A 83 11.38 4.03 -6.46
C ALA A 83 10.16 4.93 -6.72
N ASN A 84 9.06 4.75 -5.98
CA ASN A 84 7.86 5.59 -6.06
C ASN A 84 7.74 6.58 -4.89
N SER A 85 8.81 6.76 -4.11
CA SER A 85 8.83 7.74 -3.02
C SER A 85 8.65 9.18 -3.56
N GLN A 86 8.25 10.10 -2.69
CA GLN A 86 7.91 11.49 -3.08
C GLN A 86 9.01 12.23 -3.86
N ILE A 87 10.28 11.82 -3.67
CA ILE A 87 11.43 12.33 -4.44
C ILE A 87 11.29 11.98 -5.93
N HIS A 88 10.78 10.79 -6.26
CA HIS A 88 10.56 10.33 -7.62
C HIS A 88 9.19 10.73 -8.20
N LYS A 89 8.21 11.06 -7.36
CA LYS A 89 6.90 11.57 -7.80
C LYS A 89 6.93 13.05 -8.28
N ASN A 90 8.12 13.69 -8.34
CA ASN A 90 8.32 15.09 -8.79
C ASN A 90 7.37 16.09 -8.11
N LEU A 91 7.05 15.84 -6.84
CA LEU A 91 6.10 16.65 -6.08
C LEU A 91 6.66 18.05 -5.77
N TYR A 92 7.99 18.15 -5.75
CA TYR A 92 8.74 19.39 -5.56
C TYR A 92 9.62 19.68 -6.78
N GLU A 93 9.56 20.92 -7.28
CA GLU A 93 10.52 21.43 -8.26
C GLU A 93 11.67 22.12 -7.52
N LYS A 94 12.91 21.86 -7.93
CA LYS A 94 14.05 22.67 -7.52
C LYS A 94 14.06 23.94 -8.35
N VAL A 95 13.96 25.09 -7.70
CA VAL A 95 14.09 26.41 -8.34
C VAL A 95 15.39 27.02 -7.84
N TYR A 96 16.23 27.45 -8.78
CA TYR A 96 17.42 28.23 -8.50
C TYR A 96 17.04 29.70 -8.51
N SER A 97 17.41 30.44 -7.47
CA SER A 97 17.21 31.90 -7.42
C SER A 97 18.55 32.57 -7.17
N ASP A 98 18.74 33.78 -7.67
CA ASP A 98 20.00 34.52 -7.48
C ASP A 98 20.22 34.97 -6.01
N ARG A 99 19.25 34.77 -5.12
CA ARG A 99 19.31 35.15 -3.69
C ARG A 99 19.51 33.99 -2.72
N ASP A 100 19.02 32.79 -3.05
CA ASP A 100 19.11 31.58 -2.23
C ASP A 100 19.61 30.40 -3.07
N ASP A 101 20.59 29.65 -2.57
CA ASP A 101 21.31 28.60 -3.32
C ASP A 101 20.39 27.50 -3.90
N VAL A 102 19.31 27.09 -3.21
CA VAL A 102 18.24 26.20 -3.72
C VAL A 102 16.93 26.40 -2.95
N ALA A 103 15.79 26.54 -3.64
CA ALA A 103 14.45 26.47 -3.05
C ALA A 103 13.62 25.30 -3.62
N LEU A 104 12.75 24.70 -2.79
CA LEU A 104 11.82 23.63 -3.19
C LEU A 104 10.39 24.16 -3.25
N PHE A 105 9.71 24.02 -4.38
CA PHE A 105 8.32 24.45 -4.59
C PHE A 105 7.37 23.26 -4.80
N TRP A 106 6.23 23.24 -4.12
CA TRP A 106 5.21 22.19 -4.28
C TRP A 106 4.42 22.35 -5.58
N LYS A 107 4.47 21.35 -6.47
CA LYS A 107 3.69 21.37 -7.73
C LYS A 107 2.21 21.09 -7.47
N THR A 108 1.35 22.06 -7.81
CA THR A 108 -0.11 21.92 -7.72
C THR A 108 -0.76 21.37 -9.00
N GLN A 109 -0.03 21.36 -10.13
CA GLN A 109 -0.45 20.76 -11.41
C GLN A 109 0.70 19.96 -12.02
N LYS A 110 0.38 18.83 -12.65
CA LYS A 110 1.30 18.08 -13.53
C LYS A 110 1.25 18.71 -14.92
N LEU A 111 2.31 19.43 -15.30
CA LEU A 111 2.58 19.87 -16.68
C LEU A 111 3.25 18.76 -17.48
#